data_AF-A0A959ANR9-F1
#
_entry.id   AF-A0A959ANR9-F1
#
_cell.length_a   1.000
_cell.length_b   1.000
_cell.length_c   1.000
_cell.angle_alpha   90.00
_cell.angle_beta   90.00
_cell.angle_gamma   90.00
#
_symmetry.space_group_name_H-M   'P 1'
#
loop_
_entity.id
_entity.type
_entity.pdbx_description
1 polymer ?
#
loop_
_entity_poly.entity_id
_entity_poly.type
_entity_poly.pdbx_seq_one_letter_code
_entity_poly.pdbx_strand_id
1 'polypeptide(L)'
;MKKVHVLAVAMLCLLATAVNAQKFGYCNSKDLLTQIPEIKAADSDLQAFQTQLTKKGQERVKALQDNAAELDRKKNQGIISPKEYEEQMGKLEAEQESIAAYQEEVYDKLAKKREELYKPLLDKI
;
A
#
# COMPACT_ATOMS: atom_id res chain seq x y z
N MET A 1 -12.99 41.10 -22.74
CA MET A 1 -12.81 40.28 -21.52
C MET A 1 -12.61 38.78 -21.81
N LYS A 2 -11.82 38.39 -22.82
CA LYS A 2 -11.61 36.96 -23.18
C LYS A 2 -10.20 36.43 -22.88
N LYS A 3 -9.24 37.31 -22.58
CA LYS A 3 -7.83 36.95 -22.34
C LYS A 3 -7.50 36.63 -20.87
N VAL A 4 -8.37 37.02 -19.94
CA VAL A 4 -8.16 36.80 -18.49
C VAL A 4 -8.48 35.35 -18.07
N HIS A 5 -9.33 34.67 -18.82
CA HIS A 5 -9.73 33.28 -18.54
C HIS A 5 -8.68 32.27 -19.02
N VAL A 6 -7.83 32.65 -19.98
CA VAL A 6 -6.72 31.81 -20.46
C VAL A 6 -5.56 31.78 -19.43
N LEU A 7 -5.39 32.86 -18.66
CA LEU A 7 -4.36 32.94 -17.64
C LEU A 7 -4.70 32.10 -16.39
N ALA A 8 -6.00 31.96 -16.06
CA ALA A 8 -6.45 31.18 -14.92
C ALA A 8 -6.33 29.66 -15.14
N VAL A 9 -6.49 29.19 -16.37
CA VAL A 9 -6.34 27.75 -16.71
C VAL A 9 -4.86 27.35 -16.78
N ALA A 10 -3.96 28.26 -17.15
CA ALA A 10 -2.52 28.01 -17.15
C ALA A 10 -1.92 27.87 -15.74
N MET A 11 -2.55 28.48 -14.73
CA MET A 11 -2.07 28.42 -13.33
C MET A 11 -2.45 27.11 -12.63
N LEU A 12 -3.49 26.42 -13.09
CA LEU A 12 -3.91 25.14 -12.51
C LEU A 12 -3.00 23.96 -12.94
N CYS A 13 -2.30 24.07 -14.08
CA CYS A 13 -1.35 23.06 -14.56
C CYS A 13 0.00 23.06 -13.82
N LEU A 14 0.30 24.10 -13.02
CA LEU A 14 1.56 24.20 -12.27
C LEU A 14 1.51 23.52 -10.89
N LEU A 15 0.35 23.05 -10.44
CA LEU A 15 0.20 22.33 -9.17
C LEU A 15 0.40 20.81 -9.29
N ALA A 16 0.62 20.29 -10.50
CA ALA A 16 0.79 18.85 -10.75
C ALA A 16 2.22 18.31 -10.49
N THR A 17 3.20 19.15 -10.15
CA THR A 17 4.61 18.72 -10.00
C THR A 17 5.09 18.54 -8.56
N ALA A 18 4.19 18.58 -7.57
CA ALA A 18 4.53 18.30 -6.16
C ALA A 18 4.33 16.82 -5.75
N VAL A 19 4.26 15.87 -6.69
CA VAL A 19 4.43 14.44 -6.38
C VAL A 19 5.92 14.16 -6.25
N ASN A 20 6.49 14.54 -5.12
CA ASN A 20 7.86 14.16 -4.76
C ASN A 20 7.89 13.80 -3.27
N ALA A 21 7.29 12.65 -2.91
CA ALA A 21 7.41 12.07 -1.57
C ALA A 21 7.07 10.57 -1.47
N GLN A 22 7.10 9.79 -2.56
CA GLN A 22 6.98 8.32 -2.50
C GLN A 22 7.93 7.63 -3.48
N LYS A 23 9.12 8.19 -3.68
CA LYS A 23 10.26 7.32 -3.91
C LYS A 23 10.42 6.55 -2.59
N PHE A 24 9.92 5.32 -2.53
CA PHE A 24 10.66 4.28 -1.82
C PHE A 24 12.05 4.30 -2.45
N GLY A 25 12.92 5.16 -1.91
CA GLY A 25 14.32 4.96 -2.07
C GLY A 25 14.55 3.56 -1.56
N TYR A 26 14.94 2.66 -2.45
CA TYR A 26 16.01 1.75 -2.10
C TYR A 26 17.11 2.67 -1.55
N CYS A 27 17.05 2.96 -0.25
CA CYS A 27 18.13 3.62 0.43
C CYS A 27 19.30 2.69 0.18
N ASN A 28 20.17 3.15 -0.69
CA ASN A 28 21.57 2.78 -0.72
C ASN A 28 22.13 3.11 0.68
N SER A 29 21.77 2.31 1.68
CA SER A 29 22.39 2.26 3.01
C SER A 29 23.74 1.55 2.91
N LYS A 30 24.45 1.71 1.78
CA LYS A 30 25.77 1.13 1.58
C LYS A 30 26.85 1.92 2.28
N ASP A 31 26.66 3.21 2.57
CA ASP A 31 27.81 4.03 2.95
C ASP A 31 27.74 4.86 4.23
N LEU A 32 26.70 4.78 5.09
CA LEU A 32 26.64 5.74 6.21
C LEU A 32 26.31 5.26 7.63
N LEU A 33 26.28 3.96 7.94
CA LEU A 33 26.23 3.51 9.35
C LEU A 33 26.98 2.19 9.57
N THR A 34 28.32 2.24 9.49
CA THR A 34 29.15 1.35 10.30
C THR A 34 29.09 1.86 11.74
N GLN A 35 28.27 1.26 12.61
CA GLN A 35 28.56 1.37 14.04
C GLN A 35 28.03 0.25 14.95
N ILE A 36 27.00 -0.53 14.59
CA ILE A 36 26.75 -1.85 15.22
C ILE A 36 26.14 -2.78 14.15
N PRO A 37 26.79 -3.92 13.81
CA PRO A 37 26.26 -4.84 12.79
C PRO A 37 24.87 -5.39 13.13
N GLU A 38 24.55 -5.48 14.43
CA GLU A 38 23.25 -5.91 14.94
C GLU A 38 22.11 -4.93 14.59
N ILE A 39 22.37 -3.61 14.59
CA ILE A 39 21.38 -2.58 14.18
C ILE A 39 21.10 -2.68 12.68
N LYS A 40 22.15 -2.88 11.86
CA LYS A 40 22.00 -3.04 10.41
C LYS A 40 21.21 -4.29 10.04
N ALA A 41 21.37 -5.38 10.80
CA ALA A 41 20.57 -6.58 10.64
C ALA A 41 19.09 -6.32 10.97
N ALA A 42 18.81 -5.64 12.09
CA ALA A 42 17.45 -5.23 12.46
C ALA A 42 16.79 -4.33 11.39
N ASP A 43 17.52 -3.35 10.83
CA ASP A 43 17.02 -2.51 9.73
C ASP A 43 16.63 -3.34 8.50
N SER A 44 17.49 -4.29 8.12
CA SER A 44 17.26 -5.19 6.98
C SER A 44 16.03 -6.08 7.19
N ASP A 45 15.88 -6.65 8.38
CA ASP A 45 14.74 -7.50 8.74
C ASP A 45 13.43 -6.71 8.76
N LEU A 46 13.45 -5.48 9.27
CA LEU A 46 12.30 -4.59 9.27
C LEU A 46 11.90 -4.21 7.83
N GLN A 47 12.86 -3.90 6.97
CA GLN A 47 12.62 -3.59 5.55
C GLN A 47 12.05 -4.81 4.79
N ALA A 48 12.58 -6.00 5.04
CA ALA A 48 12.07 -7.24 4.45
C ALA A 48 10.62 -7.48 4.89
N PHE A 49 10.31 -7.30 6.17
CA PHE A 49 8.96 -7.45 6.70
C PHE A 49 7.98 -6.42 6.10
N GLN A 50 8.38 -5.16 5.99
CA GLN A 50 7.60 -4.12 5.31
C GLN A 50 7.31 -4.48 3.86
N THR A 51 8.30 -4.99 3.14
CA THR A 51 8.16 -5.43 1.75
C THR A 51 7.15 -6.56 1.64
N GLN A 52 7.23 -7.55 2.53
CA GLN A 52 6.28 -8.67 2.55
C GLN A 52 4.84 -8.20 2.82
N LEU A 53 4.66 -7.33 3.83
CA LEU A 53 3.35 -6.78 4.17
C LEU A 53 2.74 -5.96 3.02
N THR A 54 3.57 -5.15 2.36
CA THR A 54 3.17 -4.35 1.20
C THR A 54 2.76 -5.25 0.03
N LYS A 55 3.57 -6.25 -0.30
CA LYS A 55 3.28 -7.21 -1.37
C LYS A 55 1.95 -7.94 -1.12
N LYS A 56 1.73 -8.40 0.11
CA LYS A 56 0.47 -9.05 0.49
C LYS A 56 -0.73 -8.11 0.37
N GLY A 57 -0.58 -6.84 0.70
CA GLY A 57 -1.63 -5.83 0.48
C GLY A 57 -1.94 -5.63 -1.01
N GLN A 58 -0.92 -5.53 -1.85
CA GLN A 58 -1.07 -5.42 -3.31
C GLN A 58 -1.74 -6.65 -3.92
N GLU A 59 -1.37 -7.85 -3.47
CA GLU A 59 -1.99 -9.11 -3.90
C GLU A 59 -3.49 -9.14 -3.57
N ARG A 60 -3.88 -8.69 -2.37
CA ARG A 60 -5.31 -8.59 -1.98
C ARG A 60 -6.07 -7.59 -2.85
N VAL A 61 -5.52 -6.40 -3.08
CA VAL A 61 -6.15 -5.40 -3.97
C VAL A 61 -6.30 -5.94 -5.39
N LYS A 62 -5.27 -6.62 -5.90
CA LYS A 62 -5.34 -7.24 -7.22
C LYS A 62 -6.41 -8.33 -7.27
N ALA A 63 -6.49 -9.19 -6.26
CA ALA A 63 -7.51 -10.22 -6.18
C ALA A 63 -8.93 -9.63 -6.17
N LEU A 64 -9.16 -8.57 -5.40
CA LEU A 64 -10.43 -7.85 -5.40
C LEU A 64 -10.79 -7.32 -6.80
N GLN A 65 -9.84 -6.68 -7.49
CA GLN A 65 -10.03 -6.16 -8.84
C GLN A 65 -10.34 -7.28 -9.85
N ASP A 66 -9.60 -8.39 -9.78
CA ASP A 66 -9.80 -9.55 -10.65
C ASP A 66 -11.19 -10.17 -10.40
N ASN A 67 -11.58 -10.33 -9.13
CA ASN A 67 -12.89 -10.87 -8.74
C ASN A 67 -14.04 -9.97 -9.21
N ALA A 68 -13.91 -8.66 -9.08
CA ALA A 68 -14.90 -7.70 -9.57
C ALA A 68 -15.05 -7.76 -11.10
N ALA A 69 -13.93 -7.79 -11.82
CA ALA A 69 -13.93 -7.91 -13.28
C ALA A 69 -14.54 -9.24 -13.75
N GLU A 70 -14.27 -10.34 -13.04
CA GLU A 70 -14.88 -11.64 -13.31
C GLU A 70 -16.39 -11.62 -13.08
N LEU A 71 -16.83 -10.99 -11.98
CA LEU A 71 -18.26 -10.86 -11.66
C LEU A 71 -19.01 -10.07 -12.73
N ASP A 72 -18.45 -8.95 -13.19
CA ASP A 72 -19.00 -8.15 -14.29
C ASP A 72 -19.03 -8.93 -15.61
N ARG A 73 -17.99 -9.72 -15.90
CA ARG A 73 -17.98 -10.61 -17.07
C ARG A 73 -19.10 -11.63 -17.00
N LYS A 74 -19.29 -12.29 -15.85
CA LYS A 74 -20.37 -13.28 -15.63
C LYS A 74 -21.75 -12.65 -15.79
N LYS A 75 -21.94 -11.43 -15.28
CA LYS A 75 -23.17 -10.63 -15.45
C LYS A 75 -23.45 -10.35 -16.92
N ASN A 76 -22.47 -9.84 -17.66
CA ASN A 76 -22.61 -9.51 -19.08
C ASN A 76 -22.86 -10.74 -19.96
N GLN A 77 -22.33 -11.90 -19.57
CA GLN A 77 -22.56 -13.18 -20.24
C GLN A 77 -23.90 -13.84 -19.87
N GLY A 78 -24.63 -13.31 -18.87
CA GLY A 78 -25.89 -13.89 -18.40
C GLY A 78 -25.74 -15.25 -17.73
N ILE A 79 -24.52 -15.61 -17.28
CA ILE A 79 -24.21 -16.91 -16.67
C ILE A 79 -24.25 -16.89 -15.13
N ILE A 80 -24.72 -15.80 -14.54
CA ILE A 80 -24.88 -15.65 -13.09
C ILE A 80 -26.33 -15.29 -12.77
N SER A 81 -26.87 -15.90 -11.71
CA SER A 81 -28.20 -15.55 -11.21
C SER A 81 -28.17 -14.22 -10.44
N PRO A 82 -29.28 -13.47 -10.38
CA PRO A 82 -29.34 -12.22 -9.61
C PRO A 82 -28.95 -12.41 -8.14
N LYS A 83 -29.40 -13.51 -7.52
CA LYS A 83 -29.07 -13.86 -6.13
C LYS A 83 -27.57 -14.08 -5.94
N GLU A 84 -26.95 -14.82 -6.86
CA GLU A 84 -25.53 -15.14 -6.76
C GLU A 84 -24.64 -13.94 -7.08
N TYR A 85 -25.13 -13.01 -7.91
CA TYR A 85 -24.50 -11.72 -8.11
C TYR A 85 -24.50 -10.88 -6.84
N GLU A 86 -25.63 -10.77 -6.15
CA GLU A 86 -25.73 -10.05 -4.87
C GLU A 86 -24.82 -10.67 -3.79
N GLU A 87 -24.77 -11.99 -3.68
CA GLU A 87 -23.86 -12.67 -2.75
C GLU A 87 -22.38 -12.40 -3.06
N GLN A 88 -22.00 -12.37 -4.34
CA GLN A 88 -20.61 -12.05 -4.73
C GLN A 88 -20.29 -10.57 -4.56
N MET A 89 -21.23 -9.66 -4.80
CA MET A 89 -21.06 -8.23 -4.49
C MET A 89 -20.81 -8.02 -2.99
N GLY A 90 -21.60 -8.66 -2.12
CA GLY A 90 -21.37 -8.57 -0.67
C GLY A 90 -20.01 -9.13 -0.23
N LYS A 91 -19.50 -10.18 -0.91
CA LYS A 91 -18.15 -10.69 -0.68
C LYS A 91 -17.07 -9.68 -1.09
N LEU A 92 -17.25 -9.00 -2.23
CA LEU A 92 -16.32 -7.96 -2.68
C LEU A 92 -16.30 -6.77 -1.71
N GLU A 93 -17.46 -6.35 -1.20
CA GLU A 93 -17.54 -5.29 -0.18
C GLU A 93 -16.82 -5.70 1.11
N ALA A 94 -17.06 -6.91 1.61
CA ALA A 94 -16.36 -7.44 2.78
C ALA A 94 -14.85 -7.57 2.55
N GLU A 95 -14.42 -7.95 1.35
CA GLU A 95 -13.00 -8.01 0.98
C GLU A 95 -12.37 -6.62 0.91
N GLN A 96 -13.10 -5.60 0.45
CA GLN A 96 -12.67 -4.22 0.47
C GLN A 96 -12.50 -3.68 1.89
N GLU A 97 -13.44 -3.96 2.79
CA GLU A 97 -13.33 -3.64 4.22
C GLU A 97 -12.13 -4.36 4.86
N SER A 98 -11.94 -5.64 4.52
CA SER A 98 -10.79 -6.43 4.98
C SER A 98 -9.46 -5.84 4.53
N ILE A 99 -9.38 -5.30 3.30
CA ILE A 99 -8.19 -4.60 2.80
C ILE A 99 -7.94 -3.31 3.56
N ALA A 100 -8.98 -2.53 3.88
CA ALA A 100 -8.84 -1.32 4.70
C ALA A 100 -8.33 -1.65 6.11
N ALA A 101 -8.93 -2.65 6.77
CA ALA A 101 -8.47 -3.13 8.08
C ALA A 101 -7.03 -3.67 8.03
N TYR A 102 -6.66 -4.35 6.94
CA TYR A 102 -5.29 -4.85 6.75
C TYR A 102 -4.27 -3.69 6.64
N GLN A 103 -4.63 -2.56 6.03
CA GLN A 103 -3.74 -1.40 5.96
C GLN A 103 -3.45 -0.84 7.36
N GLU A 104 -4.46 -0.73 8.22
CA GLU A 104 -4.28 -0.34 9.62
C GLU A 104 -3.42 -1.35 10.39
N GLU A 105 -3.70 -2.65 10.20
CA GLU A 105 -2.96 -3.75 10.83
C GLU A 105 -1.47 -3.75 10.43
N VAL A 106 -1.15 -3.35 9.19
CA VAL A 106 0.24 -3.24 8.72
C VAL A 106 1.02 -2.21 9.54
N TYR A 107 0.43 -1.07 9.90
CA TYR A 107 1.12 -0.07 10.73
C TYR A 107 1.43 -0.61 12.12
N ASP A 108 0.47 -1.27 12.76
CA ASP A 108 0.66 -1.89 14.07
C ASP A 108 1.72 -3.01 14.03
N LYS A 109 1.66 -3.88 13.01
CA LYS A 109 2.66 -4.94 12.79
C LYS A 109 4.06 -4.38 12.61
N LEU A 110 4.22 -3.30 11.84
CA LEU A 110 5.52 -2.66 11.64
C LEU A 110 6.05 -2.03 12.93
N ALA A 111 5.19 -1.37 13.70
CA ALA A 111 5.56 -0.79 14.99
C ALA A 111 6.03 -1.87 15.97
N LYS A 112 5.26 -2.96 16.10
CA LYS A 112 5.62 -4.12 16.93
C LYS A 112 6.92 -4.76 16.48
N LYS A 113 7.10 -4.99 15.19
CA LYS A 113 8.33 -5.58 14.65
C LYS A 113 9.54 -4.71 14.93
N ARG A 114 9.38 -3.38 14.85
CA ARG A 114 10.42 -2.42 15.22
C ARG A 114 10.72 -2.45 16.72
N GLU A 115 9.72 -2.56 17.59
CA GLU A 115 10.01 -2.71 19.02
C GLU A 115 10.79 -4.01 19.29
N GLU A 116 10.32 -5.14 18.75
CA GLU A 116 10.93 -6.46 18.91
C GLU A 116 12.41 -6.50 18.47
N LEU A 117 12.72 -5.86 17.34
CA LEU A 117 14.07 -5.88 16.77
C LEU A 117 15.04 -4.94 17.50
N TYR A 118 14.57 -3.80 18.00
CA TYR A 118 15.46 -2.76 18.54
C TYR A 118 15.53 -2.74 20.07
N LYS A 119 14.48 -3.15 20.79
CA LYS A 119 14.48 -3.25 22.26
C LYS A 119 15.68 -4.04 22.82
N PRO A 120 15.98 -5.26 22.34
CA PRO A 120 17.14 -6.01 22.86
C PRO A 120 18.48 -5.40 22.46
N LEU A 121 18.52 -4.54 21.44
CA LEU A 121 19.74 -3.81 21.04
C LEU A 121 19.98 -2.62 21.96
N LEU A 122 18.91 -1.95 22.39
CA LEU A 122 18.97 -0.84 23.34
C LEU A 122 19.36 -1.31 24.75
N ASP A 123 18.88 -2.49 25.18
CA ASP A 123 19.22 -3.06 26.50
C ASP A 123 20.68 -3.54 26.60
N LYS A 124 21.36 -3.72 25.46
CA LYS A 124 22.78 -4.12 25.39
C LYS A 124 23.77 -2.95 25.47
N ILE A 125 23.29 -1.71 25.31
CA ILE A 125 24.10 -0.48 25.33
C ILE A 125 24.04 0.12 26.74
#